data_AF-A0A9D4NBX8-F1
#
_entry.id   AF-A0A9D4NBX8-F1
#
_cell.length_a   1.000
_cell.length_b   1.000
_cell.length_c   1.000
_cell.angle_alpha   90.00
_cell.angle_beta   90.00
_cell.angle_gamma   90.00
#
_symmetry.space_group_name_H-M   'P 1'
#
loop_
_entity.id
_entity.type
_entity.pdbx_description
1 polymer ?
#
loop_
_entity_poly.entity_id
_entity_poly.type
_entity_poly.pdbx_seq_one_letter_code
_entity_poly.pdbx_strand_id
1 'polypeptide(L)' 'MKSWDPYGKLPACTLRTALTRYLDITTPPSQALLKLFATQATKDCDRESLEKLANVNKNLHDVHL' A
#
# COMPACT_ATOMS: atom_id res chain seq x y z
N MET A 1 10.40 12.18 24.31
CA MET A 1 9.27 11.38 24.82
C MET A 1 8.25 11.27 23.70
N LYS A 2 8.06 10.10 23.06
CA LYS A 2 7.04 9.90 22.02
C LYS A 2 5.70 9.73 22.73
N SER A 3 4.89 10.78 22.79
CA SER A 3 3.51 10.68 23.25
C SER A 3 2.71 9.89 22.22
N TRP A 4 1.96 8.89 22.68
CA TRP A 4 0.97 8.21 21.86
C TRP A 4 -0.19 9.19 21.64
N ASP A 5 -0.15 9.93 20.53
CA ASP A 5 -1.23 10.82 20.16
C ASP A 5 -2.38 9.98 19.58
N PRO A 6 -3.62 10.10 20.07
CA PRO A 6 -4.73 9.33 19.54
C PRO A 6 -5.02 9.78 18.11
N TYR A 7 -4.43 9.07 17.14
CA TYR A 7 -4.78 9.23 15.73
C TYR A 7 -6.29 9.00 15.57
N GLY A 8 -6.97 9.93 14.92
CA GLY A 8 -8.42 9.87 14.73
C GLY A 8 -8.80 8.55 14.09
N LYS A 9 -9.53 7.70 14.83
CA LYS A 9 -10.13 6.50 14.25
C LYS A 9 -11.08 6.92 13.13
N LEU A 10 -11.22 6.08 12.12
CA LEU A 10 -12.26 6.26 11.12
C LEU A 10 -13.63 6.36 11.84
N PRO A 11 -14.51 7.29 11.41
CA PRO A 11 -15.84 7.37 11.98
C PRO A 11 -16.63 6.09 11.69
N ALA A 12 -17.66 5.81 12.50
CA ALA A 12 -18.62 4.75 12.20
C ALA A 12 -19.28 5.05 10.86
N CYS A 13 -18.96 4.28 9.83
CA CYS A 13 -19.44 4.48 8.47
C CYS A 13 -19.54 3.14 7.72
N THR A 14 -20.24 3.16 6.58
CA THR A 14 -20.32 1.99 5.70
C THR A 14 -18.99 1.77 4.98
N LEU A 15 -18.72 0.52 4.55
CA LEU A 15 -17.52 0.20 3.77
C LEU A 15 -17.39 1.06 2.51
N ARG A 16 -18.51 1.30 1.80
CA ARG A 16 -18.54 2.18 0.63
C ARG A 16 -18.06 3.60 0.98
N THR A 17 -18.50 4.14 2.12
CA THR A 17 -18.10 5.48 2.56
C THR A 17 -16.61 5.51 2.91
N ALA A 18 -16.11 4.48 3.62
CA ALA A 18 -14.69 4.33 3.92
C ALA A 18 -13.81 4.37 2.64
N LEU A 19 -14.14 3.51 1.67
CA LEU A 19 -13.37 3.37 0.42
C LEU A 19 -13.46 4.59 -0.50
N THR A 20 -14.54 5.38 -0.42
CA THR A 20 -14.76 6.51 -1.35
C THR A 20 -14.42 7.88 -0.75
N ARG A 21 -14.36 8.01 0.58
CA ARG A 21 -14.22 9.32 1.25
C ARG A 21 -13.07 9.41 2.24
N TYR A 22 -12.58 8.27 2.76
CA TYR A 22 -11.61 8.29 3.85
C TYR A 22 -10.29 7.57 3.52
N LEU A 23 -10.33 6.57 2.64
CA LEU A 23 -9.14 5.79 2.27
C LEU A 23 -8.64 6.22 0.90
N ASP A 24 -7.34 6.49 0.81
CA ASP A 24 -6.68 6.66 -0.46
C ASP A 24 -6.38 5.29 -1.08
N ILE A 25 -7.21 4.93 -2.04
CA ILE A 25 -7.09 3.71 -2.84
C ILE A 25 -6.49 3.98 -4.24
N THR A 26 -6.09 5.23 -4.50
CA THR A 26 -5.64 5.71 -5.82
C THR A 26 -4.13 5.95 -5.88
N THR A 27 -3.51 6.24 -4.74
CA THR A 27 -2.05 6.31 -4.66
C THR A 27 -1.45 4.92 -4.90
N PRO A 28 -0.42 4.80 -5.78
CA PRO A 28 0.26 3.54 -6.00
C PRO A 28 0.77 2.90 -4.69
N PRO A 29 0.65 1.57 -4.53
CA PRO A 29 0.99 0.90 -3.27
C PRO A 29 2.47 1.06 -2.92
N SER A 30 2.76 1.12 -1.62
CA SER A 30 4.14 1.12 -1.13
C SER A 30 4.79 -0.25 -1.35
N GLN A 31 6.12 -0.29 -1.42
CA GLN A 31 6.86 -1.57 -1.51
C GLN A 31 6.52 -2.50 -0.34
N ALA A 32 6.36 -1.98 0.88
CA ALA A 32 5.98 -2.78 2.04
C ALA A 32 4.58 -3.41 1.86
N LEU A 33 3.64 -2.65 1.30
CA LEU A 33 2.30 -3.15 1.00
C LEU A 33 2.33 -4.21 -0.12
N LEU A 34 3.19 -4.05 -1.13
CA LEU A 34 3.40 -5.07 -2.17
C LEU A 34 3.98 -6.37 -1.60
N LYS A 35 4.93 -6.30 -0.65
CA LYS A 35 5.42 -7.50 0.06
C LYS A 35 4.30 -8.20 0.81
N LEU A 36 3.44 -7.44 1.49
CA LEU A 36 2.28 -8.00 2.16
C LEU A 36 1.34 -8.70 1.16
N PHE A 37 1.01 -8.05 0.04
CA PHE A 37 0.15 -8.64 -0.98
C PHE A 37 0.74 -9.92 -1.57
N ALA A 38 2.06 -10.00 -1.76
CA ALA A 38 2.72 -11.22 -2.22
C ALA A 38 2.45 -12.42 -1.28
N THR A 39 2.46 -12.21 0.05
CA THR A 39 2.14 -13.27 1.02
C THR A 39 0.69 -13.75 0.97
N GLN A 40 -0.22 -12.94 0.40
CA GLN A 40 -1.65 -13.25 0.30
C GLN A 40 -2.03 -13.77 -1.11
N ALA A 41 -1.10 -13.76 -2.06
CA ALA A 41 -1.34 -14.23 -3.41
C ALA A 41 -1.45 -15.76 -3.45
N THR A 42 -2.52 -16.27 -4.07
CA THR A 42 -2.78 -17.72 -4.18
C THR A 42 -2.19 -18.34 -5.45
N LYS A 43 -1.78 -17.52 -6.41
CA LYS A 43 -1.10 -17.94 -7.64
C LYS A 43 0.38 -17.58 -7.56
N ASP A 44 1.25 -18.53 -7.88
CA ASP A 44 2.70 -18.31 -7.85
C ASP A 44 3.14 -17.20 -8.83
N CYS A 45 2.51 -17.11 -10.01
CA CYS A 45 2.83 -16.04 -10.98
C CYS A 45 2.56 -14.63 -10.44
N ASP A 46 1.49 -14.47 -9.67
CA ASP A 46 1.10 -13.19 -9.08
C ASP A 46 2.02 -12.86 -7.91
N ARG A 47 2.35 -13.86 -7.07
CA ARG A 47 3.34 -13.71 -5.98
C ARG A 47 4.69 -13.24 -6.52
N GLU A 48 5.24 -13.93 -7.51
CA GLU A 48 6.54 -13.58 -8.10
C GLU A 48 6.54 -12.17 -8.71
N SER A 49 5.43 -11.78 -9.34
CA SER A 49 5.28 -10.43 -9.92
C SER A 49 5.25 -9.36 -8.83
N LEU A 50 4.50 -9.59 -7.75
CA LEU A 50 4.43 -8.69 -6.59
C LEU A 50 5.79 -8.57 -5.88
N GLU A 51 6.52 -9.67 -5.71
CA GLU A 51 7.87 -9.69 -5.12
C GLU A 51 8.87 -8.89 -5.97
N LYS A 52 8.81 -9.01 -7.30
CA LYS A 52 9.64 -8.20 -8.21
C LYS A 52 9.36 -6.71 -8.02
N LEU A 53 8.09 -6.30 -8.09
CA LEU A 53 7.68 -4.90 -7.92
C LEU A 53 8.05 -4.35 -6.54
N ALA A 54 7.93 -5.17 -5.50
CA ALA A 54 8.25 -4.79 -4.13
C ALA A 54 9.74 -4.51 -3.88
N ASN A 55 10.63 -5.04 -4.73
CA ASN A 55 12.09 -4.89 -4.59
C ASN A 55 12.68 -3.87 -5.58
N VAL A 56 11.86 -3.21 -6.41
CA VAL A 56 12.32 -2.11 -7.28
C VAL A 56 12.74 -0.93 -6.42
N ASN A 57 14.05 -0.69 -6.28
CA ASN A 57 14.58 0.48 -5.57
C ASN A 57 14.16 1.78 -6.27
N LYS A 58 13.55 2.71 -5.52
CA LYS A 58 13.14 4.05 -5.98
C LYS A 58 14.31 5.01 -6.26
N ASN A 59 15.52 4.52 -6.51
CA ASN A 59 16.67 5.35 -6.88
C ASN A 59 16.72 5.67 -8.39
N LEU A 60 15.58 5.62 -9.08
CA LEU A 60 15.46 5.96 -10.51
C LEU A 60 14.54 7.18 -10.69
N HIS A 61 14.87 8.28 -10.00
CA HIS A 61 14.38 9.60 -10.38
C HIS A 61 15.26 10.27 -11.47
N ASP A 62 16.25 9.57 -12.06
CA ASP A 62 17.15 10.12 -13.08
C ASP A 62 17.27 9.23 -14.34
N VAL A 63 16.17 8.97 -15.06
CA VAL A 63 16.28 8.70 -16.51
C VAL A 63 15.11 9.37 -17.25
N HIS A 64 15.39 10.58 -17.73
CA HIS A 64 14.82 11.29 -18.89
C HIS A 64 13.33 11.08 -19.21
N LEU A 65 12.50 12.09 -18.90
CA LEU A 65 12.07 13.13 -19.86
C LEU A 65 11.61 14.39 -19.08
#